data_AF-A0A7C1K2P2-F1
#
_entry.id   AF-A0A7C1K2P2-F1
#
_cell.length_a   1.000
_cell.length_b   1.000
_cell.length_c   1.000
_cell.angle_alpha   90.00
_cell.angle_beta   90.00
_cell.angle_gamma   90.00
#
_symmetry.space_group_name_H-M   'P 1'
#
loop_
_entity.id
_entity.type
_entity.pdbx_description
1 polymer ?
#
loop_
_entity_poly.entity_id
_entity_poly.type
_entity_poly.pdbx_seq_one_letter_code
_entity_poly.pdbx_strand_id
1 'polypeptide(L)'
;MDWLTFVTELIKALAWPITLLIIIIVLRKPLANLIPTLQRLRYRDLEIEFGRSVQELASEAKKELPAAGVTETGRPAVDRLVELAQLSPRAVVLESWLEVEEAAIEATRRRGLNLPYRDLRSPILLGQALEQSGILDEGKAQIFHRLRILRNAAAHASEFAFAPDSAIEYADLALRLAAYLRSV
;
A
#
# COMPACT_ATOMS: atom_id res chain seq x y z
N MET A 1 -22.20 -23.89 61.60
CA MET A 1 -21.75 -22.54 61.18
C MET A 1 -22.91 -21.59 61.37
N ASP A 2 -22.64 -20.40 61.88
CA ASP A 2 -23.66 -19.37 62.02
C ASP A 2 -24.08 -18.90 60.61
N TRP A 3 -25.38 -18.70 60.39
CA TRP A 3 -25.94 -18.37 59.07
C TRP A 3 -25.29 -17.10 58.47
N LEU A 4 -24.95 -16.15 59.34
CA LEU A 4 -24.23 -14.93 59.01
C LEU A 4 -22.81 -15.20 58.46
N THR A 5 -22.13 -16.22 58.97
CA THR A 5 -20.78 -16.60 58.53
C THR A 5 -20.80 -17.17 57.11
N PHE A 6 -21.81 -17.99 56.78
CA PHE A 6 -21.95 -18.55 55.42
C PHE A 6 -22.18 -17.46 54.37
N VAL A 7 -23.07 -16.49 54.66
CA VAL A 7 -23.33 -15.35 53.77
C VAL A 7 -22.07 -14.51 53.56
N THR A 8 -21.28 -14.30 54.61
CA THR A 8 -20.04 -13.53 54.55
C THR A 8 -19.00 -14.20 53.65
N GLU A 9 -18.77 -15.50 53.80
CA GLU A 9 -17.80 -16.23 52.97
C GLU A 9 -18.26 -16.35 51.51
N LEU A 10 -19.57 -16.48 51.27
CA LEU A 10 -20.14 -16.48 49.92
C LEU A 10 -19.94 -15.14 49.21
N ILE A 11 -20.16 -14.01 49.90
CA ILE A 11 -19.93 -12.68 49.35
C ILE A 11 -18.44 -12.47 49.06
N LYS A 12 -17.54 -12.88 49.96
CA LYS A 12 -16.09 -12.78 49.74
C LYS A 12 -15.64 -13.55 48.49
N ALA A 13 -16.17 -14.75 48.27
CA ALA A 13 -15.86 -15.57 47.10
C ALA A 13 -16.41 -14.97 45.79
N LEU A 14 -17.61 -14.39 45.83
CA LEU A 14 -18.31 -13.87 44.64
C LEU A 14 -18.02 -12.40 44.33
N ALA A 15 -17.51 -11.63 45.28
CA ALA A 15 -17.23 -10.21 45.10
C ALA A 15 -16.29 -9.96 43.91
N TRP A 16 -15.19 -10.71 43.79
CA TRP A 16 -14.21 -10.51 42.72
C TRP A 16 -14.73 -10.92 41.33
N PRO A 17 -15.35 -12.10 41.14
CA PRO A 17 -15.95 -12.49 39.87
C PRO A 17 -17.06 -11.53 39.40
N ILE A 18 -17.94 -11.10 40.31
CA ILE A 18 -19.03 -10.17 39.99
C ILE A 18 -18.47 -8.80 39.64
N THR A 19 -17.47 -8.30 40.37
CA THR A 19 -16.83 -7.02 40.07
C THR A 19 -16.18 -7.04 38.70
N LEU A 20 -15.44 -8.09 38.36
CA LEU A 20 -14.83 -8.25 37.03
C LEU A 20 -15.89 -8.27 35.92
N LEU A 21 -16.98 -9.01 36.13
CA LEU A 21 -18.10 -9.09 35.20
C LEU A 21 -18.75 -7.71 34.98
N ILE A 22 -18.99 -6.95 36.07
CA ILE A 22 -19.53 -5.59 36.00
C ILE A 22 -18.59 -4.68 35.21
N ILE A 23 -17.29 -4.73 35.48
CA ILE A 23 -16.28 -3.93 34.76
C ILE A 23 -16.35 -4.23 33.26
N ILE A 24 -16.38 -5.50 32.84
CA ILE A 24 -16.48 -5.89 31.43
C ILE A 24 -17.79 -5.37 30.81
N ILE A 25 -18.92 -5.53 31.50
CA ILE A 25 -20.24 -5.10 31.00
C ILE A 25 -20.33 -3.58 30.84
N VAL A 26 -19.74 -2.82 31.78
CA VAL A 26 -19.73 -1.35 31.77
C VAL A 26 -18.75 -0.83 30.70
N LEU A 27 -17.56 -1.42 30.58
CA LEU A 27 -16.50 -0.92 29.69
C LEU A 27 -16.61 -1.39 28.23
N ARG A 28 -17.34 -2.47 27.92
CA ARG A 28 -17.46 -2.97 26.54
C ARG A 28 -17.96 -1.92 25.55
N LYS A 29 -18.90 -1.06 25.95
CA LYS A 29 -19.48 -0.02 25.08
C LYS A 29 -18.49 1.15 24.88
N PRO A 30 -17.91 1.77 25.93
CA PRO A 30 -16.85 2.75 25.78
C PRO A 30 -15.68 2.28 24.91
N LEU A 31 -15.19 1.05 25.12
CA LEU A 31 -14.08 0.49 24.34
C LEU A 31 -14.46 0.29 22.87
N ALA A 32 -15.64 -0.26 22.58
CA ALA A 32 -16.11 -0.43 21.21
C ALA A 32 -16.25 0.91 20.48
N ASN A 33 -16.68 1.96 21.18
CA ASN A 33 -16.83 3.31 20.61
C ASN A 33 -15.49 4.00 20.29
N LEU A 34 -14.37 3.55 20.88
CA LEU A 34 -13.04 4.09 20.59
C LEU A 34 -12.38 3.45 19.36
N ILE A 35 -12.81 2.24 18.97
CA ILE A 35 -12.27 1.51 17.81
C ILE A 35 -12.32 2.37 16.53
N PRO A 36 -13.45 3.03 16.16
CA PRO A 36 -13.50 3.86 14.97
C PRO A 36 -12.53 5.05 15.00
N THR A 37 -12.30 5.64 16.18
CA THR A 37 -11.37 6.78 16.34
C THR A 37 -9.93 6.35 16.10
N LEU A 38 -9.54 5.21 16.65
CA LEU A 38 -8.21 4.62 16.42
C LEU A 38 -8.01 4.22 14.95
N GLN A 39 -9.05 3.69 14.30
CA GLN A 39 -9.01 3.39 12.87
C GLN A 39 -8.79 4.65 12.03
N ARG A 40 -9.54 5.73 12.30
CA ARG A 40 -9.38 7.01 11.58
C ARG A 40 -7.99 7.61 11.75
N LEU A 41 -7.43 7.59 12.95
CA LEU A 41 -6.06 8.06 13.20
C LEU A 41 -5.05 7.22 12.42
N ARG A 42 -5.16 5.89 12.49
CA ARG A 42 -4.30 4.97 11.75
C ARG A 42 -4.37 5.21 10.23
N TYR A 43 -5.57 5.44 9.67
CA TYR A 43 -5.70 5.72 8.24
C TYR A 43 -5.05 7.03 7.85
N ARG A 44 -5.18 8.08 8.68
CA ARG A 44 -4.52 9.36 8.45
C ARG A 44 -2.99 9.26 8.51
N ASP A 45 -2.47 8.50 9.45
CA ASP A 45 -1.02 8.27 9.56
C ASP A 45 -0.49 7.53 8.32
N LEU A 46 -1.21 6.49 7.87
CA LEU A 46 -0.89 5.75 6.65
C LEU A 46 -0.95 6.65 5.40
N GLU A 47 -1.95 7.51 5.30
CA GLU A 47 -2.10 8.47 4.20
C GLU A 47 -0.89 9.41 4.11
N ILE A 48 -0.48 9.97 5.25
CA ILE A 48 0.67 10.87 5.35
C ILE A 48 1.98 10.13 4.99
N GLU A 49 2.17 8.92 5.50
CA GLU A 49 3.37 8.11 5.24
C GLU A 49 3.46 7.71 3.76
N PHE A 50 2.34 7.32 3.16
CA PHE A 50 2.26 7.00 1.74
C PHE A 50 2.59 8.22 0.87
N GLY A 51 1.93 9.35 1.13
CA GLY A 51 2.17 10.59 0.40
C GLY A 51 3.63 11.06 0.50
N ARG A 52 4.22 11.01 1.70
CA ARG A 52 5.65 11.32 1.88
C ARG A 52 6.54 10.38 1.08
N SER A 53 6.28 9.08 1.14
CA SER A 53 7.07 8.07 0.43
C SER A 53 7.01 8.24 -1.09
N VAL A 54 5.84 8.61 -1.63
CA VAL A 54 5.65 8.92 -3.06
C VAL A 54 6.42 10.19 -3.43
N GLN A 55 6.34 11.25 -2.63
CA GLN A 55 7.04 12.52 -2.89
C GLN A 55 8.58 12.36 -2.86
N GLU A 56 9.08 11.57 -1.92
CA GLU A 56 10.50 11.22 -1.85
C GLU A 56 10.93 10.43 -3.09
N LEU A 57 10.11 9.47 -3.52
CA LEU A 57 10.36 8.69 -4.73
C LEU A 57 10.30 9.56 -6.00
N ALA A 58 9.38 10.52 -6.07
CA ALA A 58 9.28 11.45 -7.18
C ALA A 58 10.54 12.31 -7.33
N SER A 59 11.16 12.68 -6.20
CA SER A 59 12.40 13.45 -6.18
C SER A 59 13.60 12.65 -6.72
N GLU A 60 13.63 11.35 -6.45
CA GLU A 60 14.63 10.42 -6.96
C GLU A 60 14.41 10.11 -8.45
N ALA A 61 13.17 9.81 -8.83
CA ALA A 61 12.77 9.53 -10.20
C ALA A 61 13.09 10.65 -11.20
N LYS A 62 13.09 11.91 -10.76
CA LYS A 62 13.51 13.04 -11.61
C LYS A 62 14.95 12.92 -12.12
N LYS A 63 15.82 12.19 -11.42
CA LYS A 63 17.22 11.99 -11.81
C LYS A 63 17.40 10.74 -12.66
N GLU A 64 16.67 9.69 -12.33
CA GLU A 64 16.91 8.34 -12.86
C GLU A 64 15.99 7.93 -14.01
N LEU A 65 14.79 8.52 -14.11
CA LEU A 65 13.82 8.19 -15.15
C LEU A 65 13.77 9.28 -16.22
N PRO A 66 13.49 8.90 -17.49
CA PRO A 66 13.20 9.89 -18.52
C PRO A 66 12.06 10.80 -18.07
N ALA A 67 12.17 12.09 -18.37
CA ALA A 67 11.09 13.05 -18.12
C ALA A 67 9.81 12.51 -18.78
N ALA A 68 8.66 12.68 -18.10
CA ALA A 68 7.37 12.33 -18.70
C ALA A 68 7.29 13.02 -20.06
N GLY A 69 7.37 12.22 -21.12
CA GLY A 69 7.04 12.67 -22.45
C GLY A 69 5.55 12.95 -22.43
N VAL A 70 5.16 14.18 -22.10
CA VAL A 70 3.81 14.69 -22.34
C VAL A 70 3.67 14.80 -23.86
N THR A 71 3.57 13.65 -24.52
CA THR A 71 3.02 13.59 -25.86
C THR A 71 1.56 13.98 -25.72
N GLU A 72 1.06 14.87 -26.59
CA GLU A 72 -0.30 15.42 -26.51
C GLU A 72 -1.40 14.34 -26.49
N THR A 73 -1.06 13.09 -26.85
CA THR A 73 -1.85 11.87 -26.73
C THR A 73 -2.09 11.37 -25.30
N GLY A 74 -1.37 11.87 -24.28
CA GLY A 74 -1.47 11.43 -22.88
C GLY A 74 -2.48 12.19 -22.01
N ARG A 75 -2.96 13.37 -22.42
CA ARG A 75 -3.96 14.16 -21.67
C ARG A 75 -5.24 13.37 -21.32
N PRO A 76 -5.85 12.59 -22.23
CA PRO A 76 -7.04 11.81 -21.92
C PRO A 76 -6.78 10.70 -20.88
N ALA A 77 -5.54 10.19 -20.81
CA ALA A 77 -5.16 9.18 -19.83
C ALA A 77 -4.97 9.81 -18.43
N VAL A 78 -4.41 11.02 -18.36
CA VAL A 78 -4.27 11.78 -17.11
C VAL A 78 -5.64 12.18 -16.55
N ASP A 79 -6.55 12.70 -17.38
CA ASP A 79 -7.89 13.08 -16.94
C ASP A 79 -8.68 11.86 -16.41
N ARG A 80 -8.54 10.70 -17.07
CA ARG A 80 -9.14 9.44 -16.61
C ARG A 80 -8.53 8.95 -15.30
N LEU A 81 -7.22 9.12 -15.08
CA LEU A 81 -6.57 8.79 -13.81
C LEU A 81 -7.04 9.71 -12.69
N VAL A 82 -7.27 10.99 -12.96
CA VAL A 82 -7.81 11.95 -11.99
C VAL A 82 -9.23 11.56 -11.59
N GLU A 83 -10.11 11.27 -12.55
CA GLU A 83 -11.47 10.80 -12.27
C GLU A 83 -11.47 9.50 -11.46
N LEU A 84 -10.62 8.53 -11.83
CA LEU A 84 -10.51 7.27 -11.10
C LEU A 84 -9.93 7.47 -9.71
N ALA A 85 -8.98 8.39 -9.52
CA ALA A 85 -8.39 8.69 -8.22
C ALA A 85 -9.41 9.27 -7.24
N GLN A 86 -10.39 10.03 -7.73
CA GLN A 86 -11.48 10.54 -6.88
C GLN A 86 -12.44 9.43 -6.43
N LEU A 87 -12.59 8.38 -7.24
CA LEU A 87 -13.46 7.24 -6.93
C LEU A 87 -12.74 6.17 -6.09
N SER A 88 -11.51 5.83 -6.46
CA SER A 88 -10.68 4.82 -5.79
C SER A 88 -9.19 5.10 -6.05
N PRO A 89 -8.53 5.85 -5.16
CA PRO A 89 -7.08 6.07 -5.23
C PRO A 89 -6.30 4.75 -5.16
N ARG A 90 -6.82 3.78 -4.40
CA ARG A 90 -6.25 2.42 -4.33
C ARG A 90 -6.26 1.73 -5.68
N ALA A 91 -7.34 1.83 -6.44
CA ALA A 91 -7.42 1.24 -7.78
C ALA A 91 -6.37 1.86 -8.71
N VAL A 92 -6.20 3.18 -8.67
CA VAL A 92 -5.17 3.89 -9.46
C VAL A 92 -3.76 3.33 -9.20
N VAL A 93 -3.39 3.11 -7.94
CA VAL A 93 -2.09 2.51 -7.58
C VAL A 93 -1.95 1.08 -8.11
N LEU A 94 -2.99 0.25 -7.99
CA LEU A 94 -2.94 -1.14 -8.43
C LEU A 94 -2.89 -1.28 -9.96
N GLU A 95 -3.71 -0.50 -10.68
CA GLU A 95 -3.76 -0.49 -12.14
C GLU A 95 -2.47 0.06 -12.75
N SER A 96 -1.93 1.16 -12.21
CA SER A 96 -0.66 1.72 -12.69
C SER A 96 0.54 0.81 -12.44
N TRP A 97 0.51 -0.02 -11.39
CA TRP A 97 1.53 -1.04 -11.18
C TRP A 97 1.44 -2.19 -12.19
N LEU A 98 0.23 -2.56 -12.62
CA LEU A 98 0.06 -3.59 -13.65
C LEU A 98 0.77 -3.22 -14.96
N GLU A 99 0.71 -1.95 -15.33
CA GLU A 99 1.46 -1.40 -16.48
C GLU A 99 2.97 -1.59 -16.35
N VAL A 100 3.52 -1.44 -15.14
CA VAL A 100 4.95 -1.68 -14.85
C VAL A 100 5.27 -3.17 -14.96
N GLU A 101 4.42 -4.05 -14.42
CA GLU A 101 4.63 -5.50 -14.49
C GLU A 101 4.61 -6.00 -15.93
N GLU A 102 3.65 -5.54 -16.73
CA GLU A 102 3.55 -5.89 -18.14
C GLU A 102 4.78 -5.40 -18.93
N ALA A 103 5.17 -4.14 -18.72
CA ALA A 103 6.36 -3.56 -19.35
C ALA A 103 7.65 -4.29 -18.94
N ALA A 104 7.77 -4.68 -17.68
CA ALA A 104 8.90 -5.45 -17.15
C ALA A 104 8.98 -6.84 -17.80
N ILE A 105 7.85 -7.56 -17.87
CA ILE A 105 7.79 -8.87 -18.53
C ILE A 105 8.14 -8.73 -20.01
N GLU A 106 7.63 -7.70 -20.70
CA GLU A 106 7.97 -7.43 -22.09
C GLU A 106 9.47 -7.16 -22.29
N ALA A 107 10.07 -6.31 -21.46
CA ALA A 107 11.51 -6.02 -21.48
C ALA A 107 12.35 -7.30 -21.34
N THR A 108 12.00 -8.19 -20.39
CA THR A 108 12.72 -9.46 -20.23
C THR A 108 12.64 -10.33 -21.48
N ARG A 109 11.47 -10.42 -22.14
CA ARG A 109 11.29 -11.17 -23.38
C ARG A 109 12.10 -10.58 -24.54
N ARG A 110 12.10 -9.26 -24.70
CA ARG A 110 12.85 -8.56 -25.76
C ARG A 110 14.36 -8.76 -25.63
N ARG A 111 14.87 -8.84 -24.40
CA ARG A 111 16.28 -9.15 -24.11
C ARG A 111 16.60 -10.65 -24.14
N GLY A 112 15.65 -11.50 -24.50
CA GLY A 112 15.85 -12.95 -24.61
C GLY A 112 16.05 -13.66 -23.26
N LEU A 113 15.61 -13.06 -22.15
CA LEU A 113 15.68 -13.68 -20.83
C LEU A 113 14.56 -14.73 -20.71
N ASN A 114 14.94 -16.01 -20.68
CA ASN A 114 14.03 -17.11 -20.43
C ASN A 114 13.84 -17.32 -18.93
N LEU A 115 12.98 -16.50 -18.33
CA LEU A 115 12.63 -16.62 -16.91
C LEU A 115 11.56 -17.70 -16.68
N PRO A 116 11.67 -18.51 -15.61
CA PRO A 116 10.60 -19.39 -15.15
C PRO A 116 9.29 -18.62 -14.93
N TYR A 117 8.16 -19.28 -15.19
CA TYR A 117 6.84 -18.70 -14.98
C TYR A 117 6.60 -18.18 -13.55
N ARG A 118 7.19 -18.85 -12.56
CA ARG A 118 7.16 -18.42 -11.15
C ARG A 118 7.81 -17.04 -10.95
N ASP A 119 8.87 -16.77 -11.67
CA ASP A 119 9.68 -15.57 -11.49
C ASP A 119 8.99 -14.37 -12.15
N LEU A 120 8.37 -14.59 -13.32
CA LEU A 120 7.52 -13.59 -14.00
C LEU A 120 6.31 -13.16 -13.15
N ARG A 121 5.78 -14.05 -12.30
CA ARG A 121 4.65 -13.75 -11.41
C ARG A 121 5.05 -13.18 -10.05
N SER A 122 6.34 -13.15 -9.73
CA SER A 122 6.84 -12.63 -8.48
C SER A 122 7.49 -11.27 -8.73
N PRO A 123 6.86 -10.16 -8.29
CA PRO A 123 7.41 -8.82 -8.48
C PRO A 123 8.82 -8.67 -7.92
N ILE A 124 9.14 -9.40 -6.85
CA ILE A 124 10.48 -9.40 -6.25
C ILE A 124 11.49 -10.07 -7.18
N LEU A 125 11.18 -11.26 -7.70
CA LEU A 125 12.10 -12.03 -8.55
C LEU A 125 12.25 -11.37 -9.92
N LEU A 126 11.16 -10.82 -10.46
CA LEU A 126 11.19 -10.05 -11.69
C LEU A 126 12.11 -8.83 -11.57
N GLY A 127 11.99 -8.06 -10.49
CA GLY A 127 12.88 -6.92 -10.22
C GLY A 127 14.36 -7.34 -10.13
N GLN A 128 14.65 -8.42 -9.41
CA GLN A 128 16.01 -8.96 -9.32
C GLN A 128 16.58 -9.40 -10.67
N ALA A 129 15.75 -10.04 -11.51
CA ALA A 129 16.18 -10.45 -12.85
C ALA A 129 16.46 -9.25 -13.77
N LEU A 130 15.64 -8.18 -13.67
CA LEU A 130 15.85 -6.94 -14.42
C LEU A 130 17.16 -6.22 -14.01
N GLU A 131 17.47 -6.21 -12.72
CA GLU A 131 18.71 -5.64 -12.18
C GLU A 131 19.93 -6.47 -12.61
N GLN A 132 19.89 -7.79 -12.42
CA GLN A 132 21.00 -8.69 -12.77
C GLN A 132 21.31 -8.72 -14.27
N SER A 133 20.31 -8.48 -15.11
CA SER A 133 20.47 -8.38 -16.56
C SER A 133 20.89 -6.99 -17.06
N GLY A 134 21.00 -6.01 -16.16
CA GLY A 134 21.36 -4.63 -16.49
C GLY A 134 20.27 -3.88 -17.28
N ILE A 135 19.03 -4.39 -17.30
CA ILE A 135 17.87 -3.67 -17.88
C ILE A 135 17.53 -2.48 -16.98
N LEU A 136 17.59 -2.69 -15.67
CA LEU A 136 17.54 -1.64 -14.66
C LEU A 136 18.95 -1.45 -14.09
N ASP A 137 19.45 -0.22 -14.13
CA ASP A 137 20.59 0.18 -13.32
C ASP A 137 20.16 0.35 -11.86
N GLU A 138 21.14 0.55 -10.96
CA GLU A 138 20.90 0.62 -9.51
C GLU A 138 19.81 1.63 -9.14
N GLY A 139 19.83 2.83 -9.74
CA GLY A 139 18.81 3.86 -9.49
C GLY A 139 17.41 3.44 -9.92
N LYS A 140 17.24 2.88 -11.11
CA LYS A 140 15.92 2.43 -11.59
C LYS A 140 15.44 1.17 -10.88
N ALA A 141 16.34 0.29 -10.44
CA ALA A 141 16.03 -0.87 -9.62
C ALA A 141 15.49 -0.44 -8.24
N GLN A 142 16.12 0.57 -7.61
CA GLN A 142 15.61 1.16 -6.37
C GLN A 142 14.20 1.73 -6.55
N ILE A 143 13.94 2.45 -7.64
CA ILE A 143 12.61 2.98 -7.95
C ILE A 143 11.58 1.84 -8.11
N PHE A 144 11.91 0.81 -8.88
CA PHE A 144 11.05 -0.37 -9.06
C PHE A 144 10.69 -1.01 -7.71
N HIS A 145 11.68 -1.20 -6.84
CA HIS A 145 11.46 -1.80 -5.53
C HIS A 145 10.61 -0.92 -4.61
N ARG A 146 10.81 0.40 -4.62
CA ARG A 146 10.00 1.35 -3.84
C ARG A 146 8.56 1.39 -4.33
N LEU A 147 8.32 1.41 -5.64
CA LEU A 147 6.98 1.32 -6.24
C LEU A 147 6.28 0.01 -5.84
N ARG A 148 6.99 -1.12 -5.84
CA ARG A 148 6.46 -2.42 -5.41
C ARG A 148 6.04 -2.41 -3.93
N ILE A 149 6.84 -1.81 -3.06
CA ILE A 149 6.52 -1.69 -1.62
C ILE A 149 5.27 -0.85 -1.42
N LEU A 150 5.18 0.29 -2.09
CA LEU A 150 4.02 1.19 -2.04
C LEU A 150 2.75 0.52 -2.57
N ARG A 151 2.84 -0.22 -3.68
CA ARG A 151 1.74 -1.04 -4.19
C ARG A 151 1.28 -2.09 -3.18
N ASN A 152 2.23 -2.74 -2.51
CA ASN A 152 1.90 -3.74 -1.50
C ASN A 152 1.16 -3.11 -0.31
N ALA A 153 1.61 -1.94 0.15
CA ALA A 153 0.90 -1.16 1.17
C ALA A 153 -0.52 -0.81 0.71
N ALA A 154 -0.69 -0.36 -0.53
CA ALA A 154 -2.00 -0.07 -1.13
C ALA A 154 -2.92 -1.29 -1.23
N ALA A 155 -2.38 -2.46 -1.56
CA ALA A 155 -3.15 -3.70 -1.65
C ALA A 155 -3.76 -4.11 -0.30
N HIS A 156 -3.04 -3.89 0.80
CA HIS A 156 -3.43 -4.28 2.16
C HIS A 156 -4.20 -3.22 2.95
N ALA A 157 -4.20 -1.97 2.50
CA ALA A 157 -4.94 -0.91 3.14
C ALA A 157 -6.42 -0.87 2.72
N SER A 158 -7.27 -0.30 3.56
CA SER A 158 -8.66 0.01 3.19
C SER A 158 -8.71 1.10 2.12
N GLU A 159 -9.80 1.15 1.34
CA GLU A 159 -10.00 2.15 0.28
C GLU A 159 -9.85 3.61 0.75
N PHE A 160 -10.15 3.89 2.02
CA PHE A 160 -10.11 5.23 2.62
C PHE A 160 -8.75 5.70 3.17
N ALA A 161 -7.64 5.01 2.85
CA ALA A 161 -6.33 5.29 3.44
C ALA A 161 -5.40 6.16 2.56
N PHE A 162 -5.89 6.71 1.45
CA PHE A 162 -5.03 7.35 0.44
C PHE A 162 -5.61 8.67 -0.07
N ALA A 163 -4.76 9.68 -0.20
CA ALA A 163 -5.07 10.92 -0.89
C ALA A 163 -5.09 10.69 -2.42
N PRO A 164 -6.09 11.20 -3.16
CA PRO A 164 -6.14 11.12 -4.62
C PRO A 164 -4.87 11.63 -5.30
N ASP A 165 -4.34 12.76 -4.83
CA ASP A 165 -3.15 13.39 -5.41
C ASP A 165 -1.91 12.48 -5.30
N SER A 166 -1.72 11.81 -4.16
CA SER A 166 -0.61 10.87 -3.96
C SER A 166 -0.75 9.62 -4.83
N ALA A 167 -1.97 9.16 -5.11
CA ALA A 167 -2.20 8.05 -6.02
C ALA A 167 -1.91 8.44 -7.49
N ILE A 168 -2.26 9.66 -7.89
CA ILE A 168 -1.94 10.20 -9.21
C ILE A 168 -0.43 10.34 -9.38
N GLU A 169 0.27 10.88 -8.38
CA GLU A 169 1.73 11.02 -8.41
C GLU A 169 2.41 9.64 -8.47
N TYR A 170 1.93 8.65 -7.70
CA TYR A 170 2.39 7.27 -7.83
C TYR A 170 2.20 6.74 -9.25
N ALA A 171 1.03 6.95 -9.85
CA ALA A 171 0.71 6.47 -11.18
C ALA A 171 1.62 7.10 -12.24
N ASP A 172 1.92 8.40 -12.15
CA ASP A 172 2.87 9.07 -13.04
C ASP A 172 4.26 8.42 -12.96
N LEU A 173 4.76 8.15 -11.76
CA LEU A 173 6.05 7.47 -11.56
C LEU A 173 6.07 6.05 -12.13
N ALA A 174 5.01 5.29 -11.89
CA ALA A 174 4.84 3.95 -12.42
C ALA A 174 4.83 3.95 -13.96
N LEU A 175 4.04 4.84 -14.57
CA LEU A 175 3.96 4.95 -16.03
C LEU A 175 5.27 5.40 -16.66
N ARG A 176 6.05 6.28 -16.02
CA ARG A 176 7.40 6.64 -16.50
C ARG A 176 8.35 5.45 -16.48
N LEU A 177 8.33 4.64 -15.43
CA LEU A 177 9.13 3.43 -15.36
C LEU A 177 8.70 2.40 -16.40
N ALA A 178 7.38 2.21 -16.59
CA ALA A 178 6.84 1.35 -17.63
C ALA A 178 7.25 1.80 -19.03
N ALA A 179 7.20 3.12 -19.30
CA ALA A 179 7.65 3.69 -20.56
C ALA A 179 9.14 3.46 -20.81
N TYR A 180 9.98 3.61 -19.77
CA TYR A 180 11.39 3.25 -19.85
C TYR A 180 11.56 1.77 -20.20
N LEU A 181 10.92 0.85 -19.46
CA LEU A 181 11.03 -0.59 -19.70
C LEU A 181 10.58 -0.99 -21.12
N ARG A 182 9.54 -0.35 -21.65
CA ARG A 182 9.08 -0.55 -23.04
C ARG A 182 10.02 0.03 -24.10
N SER A 183 11.00 0.85 -23.73
CA SER A 183 11.99 1.42 -24.65
C SER A 183 13.28 0.61 -24.77
N VAL A 184 13.50 -0.36 -23.87
CA VAL A 184 14.77 -1.10 -23.68
C VAL A 184 14.81 -2.44 -24.41
#